data_AF-A0A2P2IDU9-F1
#
_entry.id   AF-A0A2P2IDU9-F1
#
_cell.length_a   1.000
_cell.length_b   1.000
_cell.length_c   1.000
_cell.angle_alpha   90.00
_cell.angle_beta   90.00
_cell.angle_gamma   90.00
#
_symmetry.space_group_name_H-M   'P 1'
#
loop_
_entity.id
_entity.type
_entity.pdbx_description
1 polymer ?
#
loop_
_entity_poly.entity_id
_entity_poly.type
_entity_poly.pdbx_seq_one_letter_code
_entity_poly.pdbx_strand_id
1 'polypeptide(L)'
;ESLHTLYEIFKNIFLLNKNSLLEVMFADENIFDVIGALEYDPTAPCRKKHRDFLKSHSKFKEVIPIDNIELVNKIHQTFRVQYIQDVALPNQAVYEENIPSTLSSFIFFNKVEIVSMIQGDERFLGELFMQLGSEDVSVDKRRDLVLFLKEFCTFSQTLQPPNRESFYKTLSSFGVLGALECTLAIDEPIIKAASVDVLG
;
A
#
# COMPACT_ATOMS: atom_id res chain seq x y z
N GLU A 1 -31.88 -0.77 -13.43
CA GLU A 1 -31.72 0.62 -13.90
C GLU A 1 -31.09 1.54 -12.86
N SER A 2 -31.72 1.73 -11.69
CA SER A 2 -31.25 2.66 -10.64
C SER A 2 -29.80 2.44 -10.16
N LEU A 3 -29.33 1.18 -10.08
CA LEU A 3 -27.94 0.88 -9.68
C LEU A 3 -26.90 1.13 -10.78
N HIS A 4 -27.30 1.05 -12.07
CA HIS A 4 -26.43 1.46 -13.17
C HIS A 4 -26.31 2.98 -13.24
N THR A 5 -27.40 3.71 -12.94
CA THR A 5 -27.35 5.16 -12.78
C THR A 5 -26.40 5.55 -11.64
N LEU A 6 -26.40 4.81 -10.53
CA LEU A 6 -25.48 5.04 -9.42
C LEU A 6 -24.02 4.84 -9.85
N TYR A 7 -23.72 3.78 -10.61
CA TYR A 7 -22.40 3.57 -11.21
C TYR A 7 -21.97 4.78 -12.05
N GLU A 8 -22.82 5.25 -12.98
CA GLU A 8 -22.48 6.40 -13.83
C GLU A 8 -22.31 7.68 -13.02
N ILE A 9 -23.09 7.91 -11.95
CA ILE A 9 -22.90 9.06 -11.05
C ILE A 9 -21.51 8.99 -10.40
N PHE A 10 -21.15 7.87 -9.77
CA PHE A 10 -19.86 7.72 -9.10
C PHE A 10 -18.69 7.81 -10.08
N LYS A 11 -18.81 7.19 -11.24
CA LYS A 11 -17.84 7.31 -12.33
C LYS A 11 -17.64 8.77 -12.73
N ASN A 12 -18.72 9.52 -12.95
CA ASN A 12 -18.63 10.96 -13.26
C ASN A 12 -18.01 11.76 -12.12
N ILE A 13 -18.26 11.43 -10.85
CA ILE A 13 -17.60 12.07 -9.70
C ILE A 13 -16.09 11.84 -9.74
N PHE A 14 -15.64 10.61 -10.05
CA PHE A 14 -14.21 10.35 -10.28
C PHE A 14 -13.65 11.17 -11.45
N LEU A 15 -14.41 11.32 -12.55
CA LEU A 15 -14.02 12.16 -13.70
C LEU A 15 -13.90 13.65 -13.35
N LEU A 16 -14.67 14.15 -12.38
CA LEU A 16 -14.55 15.55 -11.91
C LEU A 16 -13.19 15.83 -11.25
N ASN A 17 -12.52 14.78 -10.77
CA ASN A 17 -11.15 14.81 -10.29
C ASN A 17 -10.87 15.90 -9.22
N LYS A 18 -11.82 16.11 -8.30
CA LYS A 18 -11.68 17.08 -7.20
C LYS A 18 -11.20 16.39 -5.92
N ASN A 19 -10.06 16.84 -5.38
CA ASN A 19 -9.46 16.31 -4.15
C ASN A 19 -10.45 16.19 -2.99
N SER A 20 -11.23 17.24 -2.70
CA SER A 20 -12.19 17.23 -1.60
C SER A 20 -13.30 16.19 -1.75
N LEU A 21 -13.68 15.84 -2.98
CA LEU A 21 -14.66 14.77 -3.22
C LEU A 21 -14.01 13.40 -3.04
N LEU A 22 -12.78 13.22 -3.54
CA LEU A 22 -12.03 11.98 -3.38
C LEU A 22 -11.73 11.69 -1.91
N GLU A 23 -11.37 12.70 -1.11
CA GLU A 23 -11.17 12.57 0.33
C GLU A 23 -12.42 12.05 1.04
N VAL A 24 -13.60 12.61 0.73
CA VAL A 24 -14.88 12.14 1.30
C VAL A 24 -15.19 10.72 0.81
N MET A 25 -14.96 10.42 -0.46
CA MET A 25 -15.20 9.09 -1.04
C MET A 25 -14.29 8.01 -0.46
N PHE A 26 -13.06 8.35 -0.14
CA PHE A 26 -12.05 7.43 0.39
C PHE A 26 -11.98 7.39 1.91
N ALA A 27 -12.80 8.17 2.60
CA ALA A 27 -13.02 8.03 4.03
C ALA A 27 -13.43 6.57 4.36
N ASP A 28 -12.96 6.06 5.50
CA ASP A 28 -13.14 4.65 5.87
C ASP A 28 -14.62 4.23 5.92
N GLU A 29 -15.48 5.13 6.39
CA GLU A 29 -16.92 4.98 6.44
C GLU A 29 -17.61 4.92 5.06
N ASN A 30 -17.05 5.57 4.04
CA ASN A 30 -17.69 5.73 2.72
C ASN A 30 -17.11 4.79 1.66
N ILE A 31 -15.84 4.40 1.77
CA ILE A 31 -15.10 3.73 0.68
C ILE A 31 -15.76 2.43 0.21
N PHE A 32 -16.36 1.66 1.12
CA PHE A 32 -17.07 0.43 0.75
C PHE A 32 -18.36 0.70 -0.03
N ASP A 33 -19.06 1.80 0.24
CA ASP A 33 -20.25 2.18 -0.53
C ASP A 33 -19.86 2.66 -1.92
N VAL A 34 -18.76 3.40 -2.03
CA VAL A 34 -18.17 3.80 -3.32
C VAL A 34 -17.80 2.56 -4.15
N ILE A 35 -17.05 1.62 -3.57
CA ILE A 35 -16.70 0.36 -4.24
C ILE A 35 -17.96 -0.42 -4.62
N GLY A 36 -18.97 -0.43 -3.75
CA GLY A 36 -20.25 -1.09 -4.00
C GLY A 36 -21.01 -0.52 -5.20
N ALA A 37 -20.94 0.80 -5.42
CA ALA A 37 -21.49 1.44 -6.61
C ALA A 37 -20.74 1.02 -7.88
N LEU A 38 -19.40 0.88 -7.81
CA LEU A 38 -18.55 0.46 -8.92
C LEU A 38 -18.78 -1.00 -9.38
N GLU A 39 -19.45 -1.83 -8.58
CA GLU A 39 -19.80 -3.21 -8.96
C GLU A 39 -20.82 -3.29 -10.11
N TYR A 40 -21.57 -2.21 -10.38
CA TYR A 40 -22.72 -2.19 -11.29
C TYR A 40 -22.41 -1.59 -12.67
N ASP A 41 -21.17 -1.72 -13.14
CA ASP A 41 -20.77 -1.32 -14.49
C ASP A 41 -21.69 -1.93 -15.56
N PRO A 42 -22.45 -1.13 -16.33
CA PRO A 42 -23.35 -1.64 -17.37
C PRO A 42 -22.59 -2.22 -18.57
N THR A 43 -21.31 -1.91 -18.73
CA THR A 43 -20.46 -2.43 -19.83
C THR A 43 -19.81 -3.77 -19.50
N ALA A 44 -19.80 -4.16 -18.22
CA ALA A 44 -19.21 -5.42 -17.79
C ALA A 44 -20.14 -6.61 -18.12
N PRO A 45 -19.60 -7.74 -18.61
CA PRO A 45 -20.39 -8.92 -18.94
C PRO A 45 -21.04 -9.57 -17.71
N CYS A 46 -20.45 -9.38 -16.52
CA CYS A 46 -21.01 -9.82 -15.26
C CYS A 46 -20.65 -8.85 -14.13
N ARG A 47 -21.49 -8.83 -13.09
CA ARG A 47 -21.26 -8.04 -11.89
C ARG A 47 -20.00 -8.52 -11.17
N LYS A 48 -19.01 -7.63 -11.04
CA LYS A 48 -17.81 -7.89 -10.24
C LYS A 48 -18.13 -7.71 -8.75
N LYS A 49 -17.67 -8.63 -7.90
CA LYS A 49 -17.92 -8.61 -6.45
C LYS A 49 -16.74 -7.98 -5.71
N HIS A 50 -16.48 -6.70 -5.97
CA HIS A 50 -15.32 -5.97 -5.43
C HIS A 50 -15.33 -5.91 -3.90
N ARG A 51 -16.50 -5.66 -3.28
CA ARG A 51 -16.62 -5.62 -1.82
C ARG A 51 -16.35 -6.96 -1.19
N ASP A 52 -16.89 -8.04 -1.77
CA ASP A 52 -16.67 -9.39 -1.26
C ASP A 52 -15.19 -9.74 -1.35
N PHE A 53 -14.52 -9.43 -2.47
CA PHE A 53 -13.08 -9.64 -2.62
C PHE A 53 -12.29 -8.89 -1.56
N LEU A 54 -12.53 -7.59 -1.36
CA LEU A 54 -11.82 -6.82 -0.35
C LEU A 54 -12.11 -7.33 1.06
N LYS A 55 -13.36 -7.66 1.41
CA LYS A 55 -13.71 -8.18 2.74
C LYS A 55 -13.14 -9.58 3.02
N SER A 56 -13.00 -10.43 2.01
CA SER A 56 -12.60 -11.84 2.19
C SER A 56 -11.13 -12.12 1.91
N HIS A 57 -10.52 -11.43 0.95
CA HIS A 57 -9.16 -11.66 0.49
C HIS A 57 -8.16 -10.59 0.99
N SER A 58 -8.60 -9.43 1.50
CA SER A 58 -7.70 -8.48 2.15
C SER A 58 -7.49 -8.85 3.63
N LYS A 59 -6.87 -10.01 3.90
CA LYS A 59 -6.31 -10.24 5.23
C LYS A 59 -5.02 -9.42 5.31
N PHE A 60 -5.12 -8.23 5.90
CA PHE A 60 -3.95 -7.44 6.22
C PHE A 60 -3.02 -8.28 7.09
N LYS A 61 -1.84 -8.57 6.57
CA LYS A 61 -0.86 -9.43 7.21
C LYS A 61 0.17 -8.53 7.89
N GLU A 62 0.01 -8.39 9.20
CA GLU A 62 0.98 -7.68 10.02
C GLU A 62 2.24 -8.54 10.19
N VAL A 63 3.35 -8.09 9.60
CA VAL A 63 4.65 -8.73 9.81
C VAL A 63 5.16 -8.47 11.23
N ILE A 64 4.78 -7.34 11.81
CA ILE A 64 5.01 -6.96 13.19
C ILE A 64 3.72 -6.28 13.65
N PRO A 65 3.25 -6.54 14.88
CA PRO A 65 2.07 -5.87 15.41
C PRO A 65 2.18 -4.35 15.29
N ILE A 66 1.15 -3.70 14.73
CA ILE A 66 1.10 -2.24 14.61
C ILE A 66 0.10 -1.70 15.64
N ASP A 67 0.60 -1.06 16.69
CA ASP A 67 -0.26 -0.46 17.73
C ASP A 67 -0.98 0.80 17.24
N ASN A 68 -0.41 1.49 16.25
CA ASN A 68 -0.96 2.73 15.71
C ASN A 68 -2.13 2.44 14.74
N ILE A 69 -3.35 2.61 15.24
CA ILE A 69 -4.59 2.45 14.46
C ILE A 69 -4.64 3.38 13.25
N GLU A 70 -4.08 4.60 13.35
CA GLU A 70 -4.05 5.56 12.25
C GLU A 70 -3.19 5.04 11.09
N LEU A 71 -2.03 4.46 11.39
CA LEU A 71 -1.15 3.82 10.41
C LEU A 71 -1.87 2.64 9.72
N VAL A 72 -2.53 1.78 10.50
CA VAL A 72 -3.31 0.65 9.96
C VAL A 72 -4.41 1.15 9.01
N ASN A 73 -5.14 2.18 9.42
CA ASN A 73 -6.18 2.80 8.59
C ASN A 73 -5.60 3.37 7.28
N LYS A 74 -4.44 4.03 7.33
CA LYS A 74 -3.75 4.55 6.14
C LYS A 74 -3.29 3.45 5.20
N ILE A 75 -2.76 2.34 5.72
CA ILE A 75 -2.36 1.19 4.90
C ILE A 75 -3.59 0.60 4.20
N HIS A 76 -4.69 0.38 4.93
CA HIS A 76 -5.94 -0.10 4.35
C HIS A 76 -6.52 0.84 3.31
N GLN A 77 -6.55 2.14 3.58
CA GLN A 77 -7.04 3.15 2.65
C GLN A 77 -6.20 3.14 1.38
N THR A 78 -4.87 3.11 1.49
CA THR A 78 -3.95 3.04 0.33
C THR A 78 -4.23 1.81 -0.52
N PHE A 79 -4.37 0.64 0.09
CA PHE A 79 -4.67 -0.60 -0.62
C PHE A 79 -6.02 -0.54 -1.35
N ARG A 80 -7.08 -0.02 -0.69
CA ARG A 80 -8.41 0.07 -1.28
C ARG A 80 -8.46 1.08 -2.43
N VAL A 81 -7.79 2.23 -2.30
CA VAL A 81 -7.71 3.24 -3.37
C VAL A 81 -6.89 2.71 -4.56
N GLN A 82 -5.77 2.02 -4.31
CA GLN A 82 -5.00 1.34 -5.36
C GLN A 82 -5.86 0.29 -6.08
N TYR A 83 -6.66 -0.49 -5.34
CA TYR A 83 -7.59 -1.45 -5.95
C TYR A 83 -8.66 -0.78 -6.83
N ILE A 84 -9.21 0.36 -6.38
CA ILE A 84 -10.16 1.13 -7.19
C ILE A 84 -9.49 1.58 -8.49
N GLN A 85 -8.27 2.12 -8.40
CA GLN A 85 -7.50 2.58 -9.56
C GLN A 85 -7.22 1.45 -10.55
N ASP A 86 -6.68 0.32 -10.08
CA ASP A 86 -6.15 -0.73 -10.96
C ASP A 86 -7.22 -1.72 -11.44
N VAL A 87 -8.26 -1.96 -10.64
CA VAL A 87 -9.20 -3.08 -10.86
C VAL A 87 -10.63 -2.60 -11.09
N ALA A 88 -11.09 -1.59 -10.34
CA ALA A 88 -12.46 -1.09 -10.47
C ALA A 88 -12.61 -0.08 -11.62
N LEU A 89 -11.59 0.73 -11.90
CA LEU A 89 -11.59 1.76 -12.95
C LEU A 89 -10.43 1.63 -13.97
N PRO A 90 -10.07 0.42 -14.47
CA PRO A 90 -8.88 0.22 -15.31
C PRO A 90 -8.91 1.00 -16.63
N ASN A 91 -10.12 1.24 -17.17
CA ASN A 91 -10.31 1.88 -18.48
C ASN A 91 -10.13 3.40 -18.45
N GLN A 92 -10.09 4.03 -17.27
CA GLN A 92 -9.89 5.48 -17.14
C GLN A 92 -8.42 5.90 -17.32
N ALA A 93 -7.47 4.96 -17.19
CA ALA A 93 -6.05 5.21 -17.45
C ALA A 93 -5.71 5.35 -18.95
N VAL A 94 -6.60 4.88 -19.84
CA VAL A 94 -6.33 4.77 -21.29
C VAL A 94 -6.89 5.96 -22.09
N TYR A 95 -7.84 6.71 -21.55
CA TYR A 95 -8.61 7.69 -22.34
C TYR A 95 -8.41 9.17 -21.98
N GLU A 96 -7.90 9.52 -20.80
CA GLU A 96 -7.78 10.93 -20.41
C GLU A 96 -6.49 11.19 -19.62
N GLU A 97 -5.58 11.98 -20.20
CA GLU A 97 -4.23 12.32 -19.66
C GLU A 97 -4.24 12.95 -18.25
N ASN A 98 -5.41 13.34 -17.71
CA ASN A 98 -5.52 14.12 -16.47
C ASN A 98 -6.11 13.37 -15.25
N ILE A 99 -6.85 12.28 -15.41
CA ILE A 99 -7.49 11.52 -14.31
C ILE A 99 -6.52 10.62 -13.54
N PRO A 100 -5.52 9.96 -14.18
CA PRO A 100 -4.52 9.17 -13.46
C PRO A 100 -3.74 9.98 -12.42
N SER A 101 -3.72 11.31 -12.51
CA SER A 101 -2.86 12.17 -11.69
C SER A 101 -3.30 12.24 -10.22
N THR A 102 -4.60 12.35 -9.92
CA THR A 102 -5.05 12.71 -8.56
C THR A 102 -5.27 11.49 -7.67
N LEU A 103 -5.77 10.37 -8.22
CA LEU A 103 -5.75 9.08 -7.51
C LEU A 103 -4.32 8.66 -7.20
N SER A 104 -3.41 8.78 -8.18
CA SER A 104 -1.99 8.51 -7.96
C SER A 104 -1.37 9.47 -6.95
N SER A 105 -1.79 10.74 -6.94
CA SER A 105 -1.35 11.72 -5.93
C SER A 105 -1.85 11.35 -4.53
N PHE A 106 -3.11 10.94 -4.39
CA PHE A 106 -3.66 10.50 -3.10
C PHE A 106 -2.91 9.28 -2.57
N ILE A 107 -2.68 8.27 -3.42
CA ILE A 107 -1.86 7.10 -3.09
C ILE A 107 -0.44 7.53 -2.72
N PHE A 108 0.16 8.44 -3.48
CA PHE A 108 1.50 8.97 -3.22
C PHE A 108 1.58 9.64 -1.85
N PHE A 109 0.66 10.53 -1.49
CA PHE A 109 0.65 11.21 -0.20
C PHE A 109 0.46 10.21 0.95
N ASN A 110 -0.46 9.24 0.80
CA ASN A 110 -0.60 8.19 1.81
C ASN A 110 0.67 7.35 1.97
N LYS A 111 1.38 7.01 0.88
CA LYS A 111 2.67 6.29 0.95
C LYS A 111 3.72 7.10 1.73
N VAL A 112 3.81 8.41 1.49
CA VAL A 112 4.71 9.31 2.23
C VAL A 112 4.37 9.34 3.73
N GLU A 113 3.08 9.43 4.08
CA GLU A 113 2.61 9.42 5.46
C GLU A 113 2.89 8.08 6.16
N ILE A 114 2.58 6.95 5.50
CA ILE A 114 2.89 5.60 6.00
C ILE A 114 4.39 5.48 6.29
N VAL A 115 5.23 5.95 5.37
CA VAL A 115 6.68 5.89 5.58
C VAL A 115 7.12 6.72 6.77
N SER A 116 6.58 7.94 6.88
CA SER A 116 6.91 8.85 7.98
C SER A 116 6.47 8.30 9.34
N MET A 117 5.28 7.69 9.41
CA MET A 117 4.76 7.08 10.64
C MET A 117 5.60 5.88 11.09
N ILE A 118 5.97 4.98 10.17
CA ILE A 118 6.84 3.82 10.49
C ILE A 118 8.25 4.29 10.84
N GLN A 119 8.80 5.27 10.10
CA GLN A 119 10.14 5.80 10.37
C GLN A 119 10.24 6.43 11.77
N GLY A 120 9.16 7.06 12.24
CA GLY A 120 9.06 7.63 13.60
C GLY A 120 8.81 6.59 14.70
N ASP A 121 8.50 5.34 14.36
CA ASP A 121 8.28 4.26 15.34
C ASP A 121 9.56 3.44 15.55
N GLU A 122 10.42 3.93 16.45
CA GLU A 122 11.68 3.27 16.80
C GLU A 122 11.49 1.85 17.37
N ARG A 123 10.35 1.57 18.03
CA ARG A 123 10.08 0.24 18.57
C ARG A 123 9.78 -0.74 17.45
N PHE A 124 8.93 -0.34 16.51
CA PHE A 124 8.63 -1.15 15.33
C PHE A 124 9.89 -1.45 14.52
N LEU A 125 10.72 -0.42 14.25
CA LEU A 125 11.98 -0.60 13.51
C LEU A 125 12.98 -1.47 14.27
N GLY A 126 13.12 -1.26 15.58
CA GLY A 126 13.98 -2.11 16.42
C GLY A 126 13.59 -3.58 16.36
N GLU A 127 12.29 -3.88 16.50
CA GLU A 127 11.76 -5.24 16.40
C GLU A 127 11.97 -5.83 15.00
N LEU A 128 11.76 -5.04 13.94
CA LEU A 128 11.95 -5.46 12.55
C LEU A 128 13.38 -5.93 12.28
N PHE A 129 14.36 -5.12 12.63
CA PHE A 129 15.76 -5.44 12.37
C PHE A 129 16.29 -6.53 13.30
N MET A 130 15.81 -6.59 14.55
CA MET A 130 16.11 -7.69 15.46
C MET A 130 15.60 -9.04 14.93
N GLN A 131 14.35 -9.11 14.46
CA GLN A 131 13.81 -10.35 13.90
C GLN A 131 14.48 -10.73 12.56
N LEU A 132 14.85 -9.76 11.74
CA LEU A 132 15.57 -10.03 10.49
C LEU A 132 16.95 -10.66 10.74
N GLY A 133 17.68 -10.17 11.76
CA GLY A 133 19.00 -10.68 12.13
C GLY A 133 19.01 -11.90 13.06
N SER A 134 17.87 -12.27 13.65
CA SER A 134 17.77 -13.41 14.57
C SER A 134 17.74 -14.74 13.82
N GLU A 135 18.58 -15.69 14.22
CA GLU A 135 18.63 -17.05 13.66
C GLU A 135 17.36 -17.87 13.99
N ASP A 136 16.66 -17.53 15.08
CA ASP A 136 15.49 -18.26 15.59
C ASP A 136 14.20 -18.01 14.78
N VAL A 137 14.23 -17.06 13.85
CA VAL A 137 13.07 -16.71 13.02
C VAL A 137 12.92 -17.69 11.85
N SER A 138 11.73 -18.28 11.72
CA SER A 138 11.41 -19.19 10.61
C SER A 138 11.61 -18.54 9.24
N VAL A 139 11.95 -19.33 8.22
CA VAL A 139 12.16 -18.85 6.84
C VAL A 139 10.94 -18.11 6.31
N ASP A 140 9.73 -18.61 6.56
CA ASP A 140 8.49 -17.94 6.12
C ASP A 140 8.31 -16.56 6.75
N LYS A 141 8.55 -16.44 8.06
CA LYS A 141 8.47 -15.16 8.77
C LYS A 141 9.54 -14.19 8.27
N ARG A 142 10.76 -14.68 8.06
CA ARG A 142 11.86 -13.86 7.55
C ARG A 142 11.59 -13.38 6.12
N ARG A 143 10.98 -14.22 5.27
CA ARG A 143 10.49 -13.82 3.95
C ARG A 143 9.50 -12.67 4.05
N ASP A 144 8.53 -12.76 4.96
CA ASP A 144 7.55 -11.69 5.15
C ASP A 144 8.21 -10.37 5.60
N LEU A 145 9.17 -10.43 6.53
CA LEU A 145 9.90 -9.26 7.02
C LEU A 145 10.74 -8.61 5.92
N VAL A 146 11.43 -9.39 5.09
CA VAL A 146 12.23 -8.88 3.96
C VAL A 146 11.33 -8.27 2.88
N LEU A 147 10.19 -8.90 2.56
CA LEU A 147 9.22 -8.36 1.61
C LEU A 147 8.62 -7.04 2.11
N PHE A 148 8.32 -6.95 3.40
CA PHE A 148 7.90 -5.69 4.01
C PHE A 148 8.99 -4.62 3.91
N LEU A 149 10.25 -4.95 4.24
CA LEU A 149 11.37 -4.02 4.14
C LEU A 149 11.56 -3.53 2.68
N LYS A 150 11.42 -4.43 1.71
CA LYS A 150 11.43 -4.08 0.28
C LYS A 150 10.32 -3.10 -0.07
N GLU A 151 9.08 -3.35 0.33
CA GLU A 151 7.97 -2.42 0.09
C GLU A 151 8.18 -1.07 0.78
N PHE A 152 8.71 -1.10 2.01
CA PHE A 152 9.03 0.10 2.78
C PHE A 152 10.10 0.96 2.09
N CYS A 153 11.17 0.34 1.59
CA CYS A 153 12.17 1.02 0.75
C CYS A 153 11.59 1.48 -0.59
N THR A 154 10.68 0.73 -1.19
CA THR A 154 9.99 1.15 -2.42
C THR A 154 9.16 2.41 -2.18
N PHE A 155 8.45 2.49 -1.06
CA PHE A 155 7.69 3.68 -0.72
C PHE A 155 8.60 4.86 -0.39
N SER A 156 9.78 4.64 0.21
CA SER A 156 10.70 5.74 0.51
C SER A 156 11.26 6.44 -0.74
N GLN A 157 11.22 5.80 -1.92
CA GLN A 157 11.54 6.43 -3.20
C GLN A 157 10.57 7.58 -3.57
N THR A 158 9.37 7.58 -2.99
CA THR A 158 8.39 8.68 -3.16
C THR A 158 8.72 9.92 -2.32
N LEU A 159 9.61 9.79 -1.32
CA LEU A 159 10.00 10.90 -0.48
C LEU A 159 10.84 11.93 -1.24
N GLN A 160 10.73 13.19 -0.82
CA GLN A 160 11.65 14.24 -1.26
C GLN A 160 13.10 13.91 -0.83
N PRO A 161 14.11 14.37 -1.58
CA PRO A 161 15.52 14.04 -1.31
C PRO A 161 15.99 14.16 0.16
N PRO A 162 15.67 15.24 0.91
CA PRO A 162 16.12 15.34 2.32
C PRO A 162 15.46 14.30 3.22
N ASN A 163 14.16 14.04 3.03
CA ASN A 163 13.43 13.05 3.82
C ASN A 163 13.91 11.63 3.51
N ARG A 164 14.24 11.37 2.24
CA ARG A 164 14.82 10.10 1.79
C ARG A 164 16.21 9.86 2.39
N GLU A 165 17.05 10.89 2.47
CA GLU A 165 18.35 10.78 3.16
C GLU A 165 18.17 10.48 4.65
N SER A 166 17.22 11.16 5.30
CA SER A 166 16.89 10.89 6.70
C SER A 166 16.39 9.45 6.90
N PHE A 167 15.55 8.95 5.99
CA PHE A 167 15.06 7.57 6.01
C PHE A 167 16.20 6.55 6.01
N TYR A 168 17.13 6.66 5.04
CA TYR A 168 18.25 5.72 4.97
C TYR A 168 19.22 5.84 6.16
N LYS A 169 19.40 7.04 6.71
CA LYS A 169 20.15 7.24 7.96
C LYS A 169 19.49 6.50 9.13
N THR A 170 18.16 6.59 9.26
CA THR A 170 17.42 5.84 10.27
C THR A 170 17.63 4.34 10.08
N LEU A 171 17.41 3.78 8.88
CA LEU A 171 17.62 2.35 8.65
C LEU A 171 19.08 1.91 8.95
N SER A 172 20.05 2.73 8.57
CA SER A 172 21.47 2.47 8.85
C SER A 172 21.76 2.43 10.36
N SER A 173 21.16 3.32 11.16
CA SER A 173 21.32 3.32 12.62
C SER A 173 20.75 2.07 13.30
N PHE A 174 19.74 1.43 12.70
CA PHE A 174 19.19 0.16 13.18
C PHE A 174 19.92 -1.08 12.63
N GLY A 175 20.98 -0.91 11.84
CA GLY A 175 21.79 -2.02 11.37
C GLY A 175 21.22 -2.79 10.17
N VAL A 176 20.47 -2.11 9.27
CA VAL A 176 19.88 -2.71 8.06
C VAL A 176 20.86 -3.54 7.23
N LEU A 177 22.12 -3.11 7.11
CA LEU A 177 23.13 -3.82 6.31
C LEU A 177 23.46 -5.19 6.90
N GLY A 178 23.68 -5.26 8.21
CA GLY A 178 23.93 -6.54 8.89
C GLY A 178 22.73 -7.47 8.82
N ALA A 179 21.52 -6.93 8.96
CA ALA A 179 20.29 -7.70 8.79
C ALA A 179 20.14 -8.27 7.37
N LEU A 180 20.52 -7.51 6.34
CA LEU A 180 20.47 -7.96 4.93
C LEU A 180 21.57 -8.96 4.59
N GLU A 181 22.74 -8.86 5.21
CA GLU A 181 23.79 -9.89 5.07
C GLU A 181 23.30 -11.25 5.58
N CYS A 182 22.60 -11.27 6.72
CA CYS A 182 21.97 -12.48 7.25
C CYS A 182 20.92 -13.06 6.30
N THR A 183 20.13 -12.21 5.63
CA THR A 183 19.07 -12.67 4.71
C THR A 183 19.63 -13.18 3.39
N LEU A 184 20.70 -12.57 2.86
CA LEU A 184 21.37 -13.01 1.63
C LEU A 184 22.02 -14.39 1.76
N ALA A 185 22.42 -14.77 2.97
CA ALA A 185 22.99 -16.09 3.27
C ALA A 185 21.97 -17.24 3.16
N ILE A 186 20.67 -16.94 3.12
CA ILE A 186 19.59 -17.94 3.13
C ILE A 186 19.37 -18.49 1.74
N ASP A 187 19.30 -19.81 1.60
CA ASP A 187 19.04 -20.45 0.31
C ASP A 187 17.56 -20.46 -0.07
N GLU A 188 16.94 -19.28 -0.08
CA GLU A 188 15.57 -19.05 -0.50
C GLU A 188 15.54 -17.92 -1.54
N PRO A 189 15.07 -18.18 -2.78
CA PRO A 189 15.26 -17.26 -3.90
C PRO A 189 14.49 -15.95 -3.74
N ILE A 190 13.33 -15.98 -3.05
CA ILE A 190 12.49 -14.80 -2.84
C ILE A 190 13.17 -13.83 -1.87
N ILE A 191 13.67 -14.33 -0.74
CA ILE A 191 14.45 -13.57 0.24
C ILE A 191 15.70 -12.98 -0.41
N LYS A 192 16.45 -13.78 -1.18
CA LYS A 192 17.65 -13.29 -1.88
C LYS A 192 17.32 -12.16 -2.85
N ALA A 193 16.33 -12.34 -3.72
CA ALA A 193 15.92 -11.32 -4.69
C ALA A 193 15.44 -10.03 -3.99
N ALA A 194 14.59 -10.15 -2.97
CA ALA A 194 14.10 -9.00 -2.23
C ALA A 194 15.21 -8.28 -1.44
N SER A 195 16.19 -9.01 -0.91
CA SER A 195 17.34 -8.40 -0.22
C SER A 195 18.23 -7.63 -1.18
N VAL A 196 18.45 -8.15 -2.41
CA VAL A 196 19.18 -7.44 -3.46
C VAL A 196 18.43 -6.18 -3.88
N ASP A 197 17.11 -6.25 -4.05
CA ASP A 197 16.27 -5.08 -4.38
C ASP A 197 16.31 -3.99 -3.29
N VAL A 198 16.50 -4.35 -2.03
CA VAL A 198 16.65 -3.38 -0.93
C VAL A 198 18.03 -2.69 -0.96
N LEU A 199 19.06 -3.37 -1.47
CA LEU A 199 20.43 -2.84 -1.56
C LEU A 199 20.69 -2.00 -2.82
N GLY A 200 19.95 -2.25 -3.91
CA GLY A 200 20.07 -1.56 -5.19
C GLY A 200 19.33 -0.23 -5.24
#